data_AF-A0A7C1YIR1-F1
#
_entry.id   AF-A0A7C1YIR1-F1
#
_cell.length_a   1.000
_cell.length_b   1.000
_cell.length_c   1.000
_cell.angle_alpha   90.00
_cell.angle_beta   90.00
_cell.angle_gamma   90.00
#
_symmetry.space_group_name_H-M   'P 1'
#
loop_
_entity.id
_entity.type
_entity.pdbx_description
1 polymer ?
#
loop_
_entity_poly.entity_id
_entity_poly.type
_entity_poly.pdbx_seq_one_letter_code
_entity_poly.pdbx_strand_id
1 'polypeptide(L)'
;MKYPVAKLVITALLGLGLAFGVQAASKQEMGKVINLAGKQRMLTQKMSKEILLVAKGVDAEANKANLKKTADLFDKTLKGLINGDASLGLPKTEDAAILKQLDTVTHLWGEFRKNVDAVLSGNYGKDVLHNVAKQNLPLLKNMNKAVQMYAKLSGSSLAPEMATTINLAGKQRMLTQKMTKELLLVANGIDVEANKASLAKTVDLFERTLKGLVNGDASLGLPGTKNPEILAQLEVVQKLWDDYKPVLASVDTSDAGLAKAAKINIPLLVNMNKAVKLFEKSIK
;
A
#
# COMPACT_ATOMS: atom_id res chain seq x y z
N MET A 1 -50.93 34.83 -65.38
CA MET A 1 -51.18 34.45 -63.96
C MET A 1 -50.76 32.99 -63.76
N LYS A 2 -49.67 32.76 -63.03
CA LYS A 2 -49.41 31.64 -62.10
C LYS A 2 -47.91 31.63 -61.77
N TYR A 3 -47.63 31.58 -60.46
CA TYR A 3 -46.38 31.92 -59.77
C TYR A 3 -45.23 30.93 -60.01
N PRO A 4 -43.94 31.33 -59.85
CA PRO A 4 -42.84 30.39 -59.80
C PRO A 4 -42.79 29.70 -58.43
N VAL A 5 -42.64 28.38 -58.43
CA VAL A 5 -42.47 27.56 -57.22
C VAL A 5 -41.07 27.78 -56.68
N ALA A 6 -40.98 28.33 -55.47
CA ALA A 6 -39.73 28.45 -54.72
C ALA A 6 -39.20 27.06 -54.36
N LYS A 7 -37.98 26.73 -54.79
CA LYS A 7 -37.25 25.54 -54.31
C LYS A 7 -36.77 25.81 -52.88
N LEU A 8 -37.43 25.16 -51.92
CA LEU A 8 -37.00 25.12 -50.52
C LEU A 8 -35.69 24.30 -50.45
N VAL A 9 -34.56 24.95 -50.22
CA VAL A 9 -33.30 24.27 -49.88
C VAL A 9 -33.32 24.01 -48.37
N ILE A 10 -33.61 22.76 -47.99
CA ILE A 10 -33.45 22.29 -46.60
C ILE A 10 -31.98 21.92 -46.42
N THR A 11 -31.21 22.81 -45.81
CA THR A 11 -29.86 22.49 -45.35
C THR A 11 -29.98 21.68 -44.07
N ALA A 12 -29.80 20.35 -44.18
CA ALA A 12 -29.70 19.47 -43.02
C ALA A 12 -28.36 19.70 -42.31
N LEU A 13 -28.40 20.38 -41.16
CA LEU A 13 -27.27 20.43 -40.21
C LEU A 13 -27.13 19.07 -39.53
N LEU A 14 -26.20 18.25 -40.03
CA LEU A 14 -25.70 17.07 -39.33
C LEU A 14 -24.91 17.52 -38.10
N GLY A 15 -25.58 17.58 -36.96
CA GLY A 15 -24.91 17.73 -35.66
C GLY A 15 -24.09 16.47 -35.37
N LEU A 16 -22.78 16.54 -35.57
CA LEU A 16 -21.85 15.55 -35.04
C LEU A 16 -21.84 15.70 -33.50
N GLY A 17 -22.70 14.97 -32.83
CA GLY A 17 -22.60 14.76 -31.39
C GLY A 17 -21.31 13.98 -31.13
N LEU A 18 -20.25 14.66 -30.69
CA LEU A 18 -19.10 14.01 -30.07
C LEU A 18 -19.58 13.39 -28.75
N ALA A 19 -20.04 12.14 -28.82
CA ALA A 19 -20.20 11.31 -27.64
C ALA A 19 -18.81 11.09 -27.07
N PHE A 20 -18.44 11.86 -26.04
CA PHE A 20 -17.35 11.50 -25.15
C PHE A 20 -17.79 10.23 -24.40
N GLY A 21 -17.57 9.08 -25.03
CA GLY A 21 -17.75 7.79 -24.39
C GLY A 21 -16.82 7.71 -23.19
N VAL A 22 -17.38 7.46 -22.01
CA VAL A 22 -16.60 7.09 -20.82
C VAL A 22 -15.87 5.79 -21.14
N GLN A 23 -14.58 5.89 -21.41
CA GLN A 23 -13.74 4.71 -21.60
C GLN A 23 -13.47 4.13 -20.22
N ALA A 24 -14.06 2.98 -19.91
CA ALA A 24 -13.73 2.23 -18.71
C ALA A 24 -12.21 1.97 -18.67
N ALA A 25 -11.59 2.12 -17.48
CA ALA A 25 -10.16 1.91 -17.31
C ALA A 25 -9.75 0.52 -17.81
N SER A 26 -8.66 0.46 -18.57
CA SER A 26 -8.10 -0.79 -19.07
C SER A 26 -7.65 -1.71 -17.93
N LYS A 27 -7.53 -3.01 -18.22
CA LYS A 27 -7.02 -4.02 -17.27
C LYS A 27 -5.67 -3.63 -16.67
N GLN A 28 -4.78 -3.10 -17.51
CA GLN A 28 -3.45 -2.66 -17.11
C GLN A 28 -3.50 -1.44 -16.18
N GLU A 29 -4.34 -0.45 -16.50
CA GLU A 29 -4.58 0.70 -15.63
C GLU A 29 -5.14 0.28 -14.28
N MET A 30 -6.10 -0.65 -14.26
CA MET A 30 -6.69 -1.13 -13.02
C MET A 30 -5.70 -1.94 -12.16
N GLY A 31 -4.83 -2.75 -12.78
CA GLY A 31 -3.72 -3.40 -12.07
C GLY A 31 -2.79 -2.39 -11.40
N LYS A 32 -2.49 -1.28 -12.08
CA LYS A 32 -1.70 -0.18 -11.53
C LYS A 32 -2.41 0.54 -10.38
N VAL A 33 -3.71 0.81 -10.51
CA VAL A 33 -4.56 1.38 -9.44
C VAL A 33 -4.51 0.50 -8.19
N ILE A 34 -4.73 -0.81 -8.34
CA ILE A 34 -4.70 -1.78 -7.22
C ILE A 34 -3.32 -1.80 -6.57
N ASN A 35 -2.22 -1.80 -7.33
CA ASN A 35 -0.87 -1.76 -6.77
C ASN A 35 -0.61 -0.48 -5.98
N LEU A 36 -0.95 0.69 -6.54
CA LEU A 36 -0.74 1.99 -5.89
C LEU A 36 -1.62 2.17 -4.65
N ALA A 37 -2.89 1.75 -4.70
CA ALA A 37 -3.77 1.65 -3.53
C ALA A 37 -3.21 0.65 -2.50
N GLY A 38 -2.71 -0.49 -2.96
CA GLY A 38 -2.06 -1.51 -2.12
C GLY A 38 -0.85 -0.97 -1.38
N LYS A 39 -0.04 -0.14 -2.06
CA LYS A 39 1.14 0.55 -1.51
C LYS A 39 0.76 1.51 -0.40
N GLN A 40 -0.40 2.17 -0.46
CA GLN A 40 -0.87 3.05 0.61
C GLN A 40 -0.94 2.33 1.97
N ARG A 41 -1.39 1.06 2.00
CA ARG A 41 -1.38 0.24 3.23
C ARG A 41 0.02 0.11 3.85
N MET A 42 1.04 -0.07 3.01
CA MET A 42 2.43 -0.15 3.48
C MET A 42 2.92 1.21 3.98
N LEU A 43 2.59 2.29 3.27
CA LEU A 43 3.02 3.63 3.65
C LEU A 43 2.48 4.06 5.02
N THR A 44 1.25 3.66 5.40
CA THR A 44 0.73 3.93 6.77
C THR A 44 1.61 3.28 7.84
N GLN A 45 2.03 2.03 7.62
CA GLN A 45 2.90 1.31 8.55
C GLN A 45 4.32 1.91 8.57
N LYS A 46 4.83 2.30 7.40
CA LYS A 46 6.15 2.90 7.23
C LYS A 46 6.23 4.25 7.94
N MET A 47 5.22 5.13 7.82
CA MET A 47 5.18 6.40 8.55
C MET A 47 5.18 6.21 10.06
N SER A 48 4.37 5.28 10.59
CA SER A 48 4.38 4.99 12.03
C SER A 48 5.74 4.45 12.49
N LYS A 49 6.38 3.57 11.71
CA LYS A 49 7.73 3.09 11.99
C LYS A 49 8.74 4.24 12.02
N GLU A 50 8.71 5.13 11.03
CA GLU A 50 9.61 6.29 10.93
C GLU A 50 9.42 7.24 12.11
N ILE A 51 8.18 7.55 12.50
CA ILE A 51 7.88 8.35 13.69
C ILE A 51 8.50 7.72 14.95
N LEU A 52 8.30 6.42 15.15
CA LEU A 52 8.80 5.74 16.35
C LEU A 52 10.33 5.61 16.35
N LEU A 53 10.98 5.52 15.19
CA LEU A 53 12.44 5.58 15.07
C LEU A 53 12.98 6.95 15.44
N VAL A 54 12.32 8.03 15.00
CA VAL A 54 12.66 9.41 15.41
C VAL A 54 12.55 9.56 16.92
N ALA A 55 11.46 9.08 17.53
CA ALA A 55 11.25 9.15 18.98
C ALA A 55 12.31 8.36 19.78
N LYS A 56 12.85 7.28 19.21
CA LYS A 56 13.93 6.48 19.80
C LYS A 56 15.34 6.98 19.46
N GLY A 57 15.47 8.07 18.70
CA GLY A 57 16.77 8.61 18.30
C GLY A 57 17.53 7.77 17.26
N VAL A 58 16.91 6.73 16.69
CA VAL A 58 17.55 5.84 15.70
C VAL A 58 17.55 6.54 14.35
N ASP A 59 18.72 6.98 13.90
CA ASP A 59 18.91 7.73 12.64
C ASP A 59 17.87 8.86 12.48
N ALA A 60 17.62 9.63 13.54
CA ALA A 60 16.44 10.50 13.65
C ALA A 60 16.29 11.48 12.48
N GLU A 61 17.36 12.15 12.05
CA GLU A 61 17.31 13.10 10.93
C GLU A 61 17.01 12.40 9.60
N ALA A 62 17.60 11.23 9.36
CA ALA A 62 17.29 10.43 8.18
C ALA A 62 15.82 9.95 8.21
N ASN A 63 15.31 9.54 9.38
CA ASN A 63 13.93 9.11 9.53
C ASN A 63 12.93 10.26 9.44
N LYS A 64 13.26 11.49 9.86
CA LYS A 64 12.44 12.69 9.58
C LYS A 64 12.35 12.97 8.07
N ALA A 65 13.49 12.94 7.37
CA ALA A 65 13.53 13.13 5.92
C ALA A 65 12.73 12.04 5.18
N ASN A 66 12.83 10.79 5.64
CA ASN A 66 12.06 9.67 5.10
C ASN A 66 10.56 9.81 5.42
N LEU A 67 10.20 10.20 6.64
CA LEU A 67 8.81 10.44 7.06
C LEU A 67 8.13 11.45 6.15
N LYS A 68 8.80 12.59 5.89
CA LYS A 68 8.29 13.61 4.96
C LYS A 68 8.04 13.02 3.57
N LYS A 69 9.02 12.30 3.00
CA LYS A 69 8.89 11.66 1.68
C LYS A 69 7.76 10.63 1.64
N THR A 70 7.61 9.83 2.70
CA THR A 70 6.56 8.81 2.82
C THR A 70 5.18 9.46 2.89
N ALA A 71 5.03 10.54 3.68
CA ALA A 71 3.79 11.28 3.82
C ALA A 71 3.38 12.02 2.53
N ASP A 72 4.33 12.68 1.86
CA ASP A 72 4.08 13.35 0.59
C ASP A 72 3.68 12.34 -0.51
N LEU A 73 4.30 11.15 -0.52
CA LEU A 73 3.94 10.09 -1.45
C LEU A 73 2.55 9.51 -1.15
N PHE A 74 2.20 9.33 0.13
CA PHE A 74 0.87 8.88 0.53
C PHE A 74 -0.19 9.88 0.05
N ASP A 75 0.01 11.16 0.38
CA ASP A 75 -0.90 12.25 0.04
C ASP A 75 -1.10 12.38 -1.48
N LYS A 76 0.00 12.43 -2.25
CA LYS A 76 -0.06 12.50 -3.72
C LYS A 76 -0.83 11.31 -4.30
N THR A 77 -0.55 10.09 -3.82
CA THR A 77 -1.21 8.90 -4.36
C THR A 77 -2.68 8.85 -3.98
N LEU A 78 -3.06 9.23 -2.75
CA LEU A 78 -4.46 9.28 -2.33
C LEU A 78 -5.25 10.30 -3.17
N LYS A 79 -4.69 11.49 -3.38
CA LYS A 79 -5.29 12.50 -4.28
C LYS A 79 -5.41 12.00 -5.71
N GLY A 80 -4.37 11.31 -6.22
CA GLY A 80 -4.39 10.70 -7.55
C GLY A 80 -5.41 9.57 -7.69
N LEU A 81 -5.67 8.78 -6.64
CA LEU A 81 -6.73 7.77 -6.66
C LEU A 81 -8.12 8.42 -6.76
N ILE A 82 -8.34 9.56 -6.12
CA ILE A 82 -9.62 10.27 -6.14
C ILE A 82 -9.82 11.01 -7.47
N ASN A 83 -8.85 11.84 -7.86
CA ASN A 83 -9.00 12.81 -8.94
C ASN A 83 -8.37 12.38 -10.28
N GLY A 84 -7.61 11.28 -10.28
CA GLY A 84 -6.68 10.95 -11.35
C GLY A 84 -5.34 11.68 -11.20
N ASP A 85 -4.28 11.07 -11.72
CA ASP A 85 -2.94 11.68 -11.80
C ASP A 85 -2.18 11.04 -12.97
N ALA A 86 -2.01 11.80 -14.05
CA ALA A 86 -1.32 11.33 -15.26
C ALA A 86 0.16 10.95 -14.98
N SER A 87 0.84 11.66 -14.08
CA SER A 87 2.23 11.36 -13.71
C SER A 87 2.37 10.02 -12.98
N LEU A 88 1.31 9.61 -12.29
CA LEU A 88 1.20 8.29 -11.67
C LEU A 88 0.49 7.27 -12.57
N GLY A 89 0.02 7.69 -13.75
CA GLY A 89 -0.90 6.93 -14.62
C GLY A 89 -2.09 6.36 -13.85
N LEU A 90 -2.67 7.17 -12.97
CA LEU A 90 -3.89 6.85 -12.25
C LEU A 90 -5.07 7.47 -13.01
N PRO A 91 -6.03 6.68 -13.49
CA PRO A 91 -7.30 7.22 -13.94
C PRO A 91 -8.07 7.79 -12.75
N LYS A 92 -8.99 8.71 -13.02
CA LYS A 92 -9.93 9.20 -12.03
C LYS A 92 -10.85 8.06 -11.58
N THR A 93 -11.13 7.96 -10.28
CA THR A 93 -12.13 7.02 -9.79
C THR A 93 -13.53 7.59 -10.00
N GLU A 94 -14.40 6.83 -10.67
CA GLU A 94 -15.79 7.23 -10.92
C GLU A 94 -16.80 6.46 -10.05
N ASP A 95 -16.44 5.28 -9.55
CA ASP A 95 -17.31 4.49 -8.69
C ASP A 95 -17.59 5.23 -7.36
N ALA A 96 -18.87 5.58 -7.15
CA ALA A 96 -19.30 6.38 -6.02
C ALA A 96 -19.04 5.71 -4.66
N ALA A 97 -19.12 4.37 -4.58
CA ALA A 97 -18.84 3.65 -3.35
C ALA A 97 -17.35 3.69 -3.00
N ILE A 98 -16.47 3.54 -3.99
CA ILE A 98 -15.02 3.67 -3.81
C ILE A 98 -14.67 5.11 -3.43
N LEU A 99 -15.24 6.12 -4.09
CA LEU A 99 -15.03 7.53 -3.74
C LEU A 99 -15.41 7.82 -2.29
N LYS A 100 -16.57 7.32 -1.82
CA LYS A 100 -16.97 7.44 -0.41
C LYS A 100 -15.98 6.76 0.54
N GLN A 101 -15.44 5.61 0.15
CA GLN A 101 -14.43 4.91 0.95
C GLN A 101 -13.10 5.66 0.97
N LEU A 102 -12.68 6.28 -0.13
CA LEU A 102 -11.48 7.12 -0.19
C LEU A 102 -11.66 8.41 0.60
N ASP A 103 -12.85 9.00 0.61
CA ASP A 103 -13.18 10.15 1.47
C ASP A 103 -13.04 9.79 2.96
N THR A 104 -13.48 8.60 3.37
CA THR A 104 -13.22 8.08 4.73
C THR A 104 -11.72 7.96 5.00
N VAL A 105 -10.93 7.49 4.02
CA VAL A 105 -9.46 7.42 4.14
C VAL A 105 -8.85 8.82 4.23
N THR A 106 -9.34 9.80 3.48
CA THR A 106 -8.89 11.20 3.52
C THR A 106 -9.10 11.81 4.91
N HIS A 107 -10.26 11.62 5.53
CA HIS A 107 -10.50 12.08 6.90
C HIS A 107 -9.54 11.43 7.91
N LEU A 108 -9.39 10.10 7.86
CA LEU A 108 -8.45 9.38 8.74
C LEU A 108 -6.99 9.80 8.50
N TRP A 109 -6.63 10.08 7.24
CA TRP A 109 -5.32 10.59 6.89
C TRP A 109 -5.09 11.98 7.44
N GLY A 110 -6.08 12.89 7.37
CA GLY A 110 -5.99 14.22 7.95
C GLY A 110 -5.67 14.20 9.45
N GLU A 111 -6.32 13.32 10.20
CA GLU A 111 -6.02 13.13 11.63
C GLU A 111 -4.63 12.55 11.87
N PHE A 112 -4.25 11.51 11.11
CA PHE A 112 -2.93 10.91 11.22
C PHE A 112 -1.81 11.88 10.83
N ARG A 113 -2.05 12.72 9.81
CA ARG A 113 -1.12 13.72 9.27
C ARG A 113 -0.73 14.77 10.32
N LYS A 114 -1.64 15.14 11.23
CA LYS A 114 -1.29 16.02 12.37
C LYS A 114 -0.14 15.48 13.20
N ASN A 115 -0.08 14.15 13.43
CA ASN A 115 1.03 13.53 14.16
C ASN A 115 2.32 13.51 13.34
N VAL A 116 2.21 13.29 12.01
CA VAL A 116 3.35 13.38 11.10
C VAL A 116 3.96 14.79 11.17
N ASP A 117 3.13 15.82 11.05
CA ASP A 117 3.58 17.21 11.06
C ASP A 117 4.16 17.61 12.42
N ALA A 118 3.57 17.12 13.52
CA ALA A 118 4.12 17.30 14.88
C ALA A 118 5.53 16.72 15.00
N VAL A 119 5.77 15.50 14.51
CA VAL A 119 7.11 14.89 14.58
C VAL A 119 8.11 15.60 13.68
N LEU A 120 7.68 16.07 12.50
CA LEU A 120 8.51 16.85 11.59
C LEU A 120 8.88 18.23 12.17
N SER A 121 8.03 18.81 13.03
CA SER A 121 8.35 20.04 13.78
C SER A 121 9.09 19.78 15.09
N GLY A 122 9.45 18.53 15.39
CA GLY A 122 10.24 18.15 16.56
C GLY A 122 9.42 17.73 17.79
N ASN A 123 8.09 17.65 17.68
CA ASN A 123 7.22 17.12 18.73
C ASN A 123 6.91 15.62 18.53
N TYR A 124 7.60 14.79 19.30
CA TYR A 124 7.37 13.34 19.39
C TYR A 124 7.02 12.91 20.82
N GLY A 125 6.30 13.77 21.55
CA GLY A 125 5.84 13.51 22.91
C GLY A 125 4.89 12.30 23.00
N LYS A 126 4.68 11.82 24.23
CA LYS A 126 3.92 10.60 24.53
C LYS A 126 2.54 10.58 23.86
N ASP A 127 1.81 11.69 23.88
CA ASP A 127 0.47 11.79 23.29
C ASP A 127 0.49 11.62 21.76
N VAL A 128 1.49 12.19 21.08
CA VAL A 128 1.68 12.03 19.64
C VAL A 128 1.91 10.56 19.30
N LEU A 129 2.76 9.86 20.06
CA LEU A 129 3.05 8.45 19.82
C LEU A 129 1.85 7.54 20.08
N HIS A 130 1.05 7.82 21.13
CA HIS A 130 -0.20 7.10 21.39
C HIS A 130 -1.23 7.34 20.27
N ASN A 131 -1.34 8.58 19.78
CA ASN A 131 -2.22 8.89 18.64
C ASN A 131 -1.78 8.15 17.38
N VAL A 132 -0.48 8.07 17.10
CA VAL A 132 0.06 7.29 15.98
C VAL A 132 -0.33 5.82 16.09
N ALA A 133 -0.19 5.21 17.27
CA ALA A 133 -0.59 3.81 17.49
C ALA A 133 -2.11 3.62 17.28
N LYS A 134 -2.92 4.47 17.90
CA LYS A 134 -4.39 4.44 17.87
C LYS A 134 -4.95 4.65 16.46
N GLN A 135 -4.41 5.60 15.70
CA GLN A 135 -4.94 6.01 14.40
C GLN A 135 -4.40 5.17 13.23
N ASN A 136 -3.25 4.50 13.40
CA ASN A 136 -2.64 3.69 12.34
C ASN A 136 -3.52 2.52 11.89
N LEU A 137 -4.13 1.77 12.82
CA LEU A 137 -4.93 0.59 12.47
C LEU A 137 -6.25 0.94 11.75
N PRO A 138 -7.03 1.95 12.18
CA PRO A 138 -8.18 2.42 11.41
C PRO A 138 -7.82 2.87 9.98
N LEU A 139 -6.74 3.63 9.82
CA LEU A 139 -6.28 4.09 8.51
C LEU A 139 -5.86 2.91 7.62
N LEU A 140 -5.10 1.95 8.17
CA LEU A 140 -4.74 0.71 7.48
C LEU A 140 -5.99 -0.08 7.03
N LYS A 141 -6.95 -0.29 7.93
CA LYS A 141 -8.16 -1.08 7.65
C LYS A 141 -9.00 -0.45 6.53
N ASN A 142 -9.20 0.86 6.58
CA ASN A 142 -9.97 1.58 5.56
C ASN A 142 -9.25 1.61 4.21
N MET A 143 -7.93 1.75 4.20
CA MET A 143 -7.16 1.62 2.97
C MET A 143 -7.23 0.19 2.41
N ASN A 144 -7.23 -0.83 3.28
CA ASN A 144 -7.43 -2.22 2.84
C ASN A 144 -8.81 -2.45 2.23
N LYS A 145 -9.85 -1.84 2.79
CA LYS A 145 -11.20 -1.89 2.22
C LYS A 145 -11.24 -1.26 0.82
N ALA A 146 -10.63 -0.09 0.63
CA ALA A 146 -10.53 0.53 -0.70
C ALA A 146 -9.82 -0.38 -1.72
N VAL A 147 -8.71 -1.04 -1.34
CA VAL A 147 -8.01 -2.01 -2.20
C VAL A 147 -8.93 -3.18 -2.60
N GLN A 148 -9.70 -3.72 -1.66
CA GLN A 148 -10.65 -4.80 -1.94
C GLN A 148 -11.78 -4.34 -2.89
N MET A 149 -12.23 -3.09 -2.75
CA MET A 149 -13.25 -2.53 -3.65
C MET A 149 -12.71 -2.34 -5.06
N TYR A 150 -11.48 -1.82 -5.23
CA TYR A 150 -10.84 -1.77 -6.55
C TYR A 150 -10.62 -3.16 -7.15
N ALA A 151 -10.19 -4.14 -6.34
CA ALA A 151 -10.03 -5.52 -6.80
C ALA A 151 -11.36 -6.09 -7.31
N LYS A 152 -12.48 -5.81 -6.61
CA LYS A 152 -13.83 -6.21 -7.05
C LYS A 152 -14.29 -5.47 -8.30
N LEU A 153 -14.09 -4.15 -8.36
CA LEU A 153 -14.48 -3.31 -9.50
C LEU A 153 -13.74 -3.70 -10.78
N SER A 154 -12.48 -4.14 -10.66
CA SER A 154 -11.69 -4.62 -11.80
C SER A 154 -12.32 -5.81 -12.54
N GLY A 155 -13.36 -6.43 -11.96
CA GLY A 155 -14.04 -7.60 -12.51
C GLY A 155 -13.13 -8.81 -12.64
N SER A 156 -11.92 -8.75 -12.05
CA SER A 156 -10.77 -9.63 -12.24
C SER A 156 -10.87 -10.53 -13.47
N SER A 157 -10.49 -10.00 -14.63
CA SER A 157 -10.14 -10.84 -15.78
C SER A 157 -8.85 -11.67 -15.57
N LEU A 158 -8.27 -11.61 -14.37
CA LEU A 158 -7.19 -12.47 -13.89
C LEU A 158 -7.79 -13.72 -13.25
N ALA A 159 -7.11 -14.86 -13.39
CA ALA A 159 -7.41 -16.05 -12.61
C ALA A 159 -7.44 -15.68 -11.11
N PRO A 160 -8.47 -16.08 -10.34
CA PRO A 160 -8.62 -15.72 -8.92
C PRO A 160 -7.36 -15.98 -8.06
N GLU A 161 -6.63 -17.05 -8.38
CA GLU A 161 -5.38 -17.44 -7.74
C GLU A 161 -4.27 -16.42 -7.98
N MET A 162 -4.24 -15.80 -9.17
CA MET A 162 -3.24 -14.78 -9.51
C MET A 162 -3.53 -13.45 -8.84
N ALA A 163 -4.80 -13.01 -8.83
CA ALA A 163 -5.21 -11.84 -8.06
C ALA A 163 -4.87 -12.00 -6.56
N THR A 164 -5.12 -13.20 -6.02
CA THR A 164 -4.76 -13.58 -4.65
C THR A 164 -3.25 -13.51 -4.42
N THR A 165 -2.46 -14.09 -5.33
CA THR A 165 -0.99 -14.10 -5.26
C THR A 165 -0.42 -12.68 -5.24
N ILE A 166 -0.87 -11.79 -6.14
CA ILE A 166 -0.39 -10.40 -6.21
C ILE A 166 -0.76 -9.64 -4.94
N ASN A 167 -1.99 -9.79 -4.45
CA ASN A 167 -2.43 -9.12 -3.22
C ASN A 167 -1.62 -9.59 -2.01
N LEU A 168 -1.38 -10.90 -1.88
CA LEU A 168 -0.60 -11.46 -0.76
C LEU A 168 0.89 -11.14 -0.85
N ALA A 169 1.50 -11.18 -2.04
CA ALA A 169 2.85 -10.69 -2.27
C ALA A 169 2.95 -9.19 -1.95
N GLY A 170 1.97 -8.40 -2.40
CA GLY A 170 1.88 -6.98 -2.10
C GLY A 170 1.77 -6.70 -0.60
N LYS A 171 1.02 -7.55 0.12
CA LYS A 171 0.86 -7.50 1.59
C LYS A 171 2.18 -7.77 2.32
N GLN A 172 3.08 -8.60 1.78
CA GLN A 172 4.39 -8.83 2.39
C GLN A 172 5.17 -7.53 2.61
N ARG A 173 5.16 -6.59 1.65
CA ARG A 173 5.79 -5.26 1.82
C ARG A 173 5.25 -4.50 3.03
N MET A 174 3.95 -4.61 3.30
CA MET A 174 3.32 -3.98 4.45
C MET A 174 3.70 -4.69 5.74
N LEU A 175 3.68 -6.03 5.74
CA LEU A 175 4.03 -6.83 6.93
C LEU A 175 5.46 -6.55 7.38
N THR A 176 6.41 -6.32 6.45
CA THR A 176 7.77 -5.92 6.84
C THR A 176 7.80 -4.63 7.64
N GLN A 177 7.04 -3.63 7.24
CA GLN A 177 6.97 -2.36 7.96
C GLN A 177 6.21 -2.51 9.28
N LYS A 178 5.14 -3.32 9.27
CA LYS A 178 4.28 -3.56 10.43
C LYS A 178 5.03 -4.25 11.57
N MET A 179 5.82 -5.29 11.29
CA MET A 179 6.58 -5.99 12.34
C MET A 179 7.62 -5.08 13.01
N THR A 180 8.36 -4.27 12.25
CA THR A 180 9.28 -3.29 12.85
C THR A 180 8.53 -2.23 13.67
N LYS A 181 7.38 -1.75 13.18
CA LYS A 181 6.53 -0.81 13.91
C LYS A 181 6.06 -1.42 15.24
N GLU A 182 5.66 -2.68 15.26
CA GLU A 182 5.20 -3.37 16.47
C GLU A 182 6.31 -3.53 17.51
N LEU A 183 7.53 -3.90 17.08
CA LEU A 183 8.71 -3.88 17.94
C LEU A 183 8.97 -2.48 18.52
N LEU A 184 8.86 -1.44 17.69
CA LEU A 184 9.08 -0.06 18.13
C LEU A 184 7.99 0.45 19.07
N LEU A 185 6.74 0.00 18.93
CA LEU A 185 5.67 0.30 19.87
C LEU A 185 5.98 -0.31 21.25
N VAL A 186 6.49 -1.55 21.28
CA VAL A 186 6.99 -2.18 22.51
C VAL A 186 8.12 -1.35 23.12
N ALA A 187 9.11 -0.94 22.31
CA ALA A 187 10.25 -0.15 22.78
C ALA A 187 9.90 1.27 23.27
N ASN A 188 8.74 1.80 22.86
CA ASN A 188 8.20 3.08 23.34
C ASN A 188 7.18 2.90 24.49
N GLY A 189 7.00 1.68 25.01
CA GLY A 189 6.10 1.41 26.12
C GLY A 189 4.61 1.52 25.78
N ILE A 190 4.24 1.40 24.50
CA ILE A 190 2.85 1.54 24.04
C ILE A 190 2.23 0.15 23.87
N ASP A 191 1.18 -0.13 24.64
CA ASP A 191 0.42 -1.39 24.60
C ASP A 191 1.32 -2.64 24.51
N VAL A 192 2.34 -2.72 25.37
CA VAL A 192 3.49 -3.63 25.26
C VAL A 192 3.08 -5.08 24.96
N GLU A 193 2.23 -5.68 25.79
CA GLU A 193 1.85 -7.08 25.63
C GLU A 193 0.99 -7.31 24.38
N ALA A 194 0.12 -6.36 24.03
CA ALA A 194 -0.67 -6.42 22.80
C ALA A 194 0.21 -6.32 21.55
N ASN A 195 1.27 -5.50 21.57
CA ASN A 195 2.20 -5.35 20.46
C ASN A 195 3.18 -6.53 20.36
N LYS A 196 3.59 -7.16 21.46
CA LYS A 196 4.32 -8.44 21.41
C LYS A 196 3.50 -9.54 20.75
N ALA A 197 2.24 -9.69 21.16
CA ALA A 197 1.33 -10.66 20.55
C ALA A 197 1.04 -10.34 19.07
N SER A 198 0.91 -9.07 18.72
CA SER A 198 0.71 -8.64 17.33
C SER A 198 1.96 -8.86 16.47
N LEU A 199 3.15 -8.61 17.02
CA LEU A 199 4.43 -8.89 16.37
C LEU A 199 4.57 -10.37 16.01
N ALA A 200 4.33 -11.28 16.96
CA ALA A 200 4.38 -12.72 16.73
C ALA A 200 3.43 -13.14 15.58
N LYS A 201 2.18 -12.66 15.62
CA LYS A 201 1.19 -12.91 14.54
C LYS A 201 1.63 -12.36 13.18
N THR A 202 2.26 -11.18 13.15
CA THR A 202 2.77 -10.58 11.91
C THR A 202 3.95 -11.38 11.34
N VAL A 203 4.87 -11.83 12.19
CA VAL A 203 6.01 -12.70 11.85
C VAL A 203 5.51 -14.01 11.24
N ASP A 204 4.58 -14.69 11.91
CA ASP A 204 4.02 -15.96 11.44
C ASP A 204 3.30 -15.80 10.09
N LEU A 205 2.52 -14.73 9.95
CA LEU A 205 1.80 -14.45 8.72
C LEU A 205 2.75 -14.12 7.55
N PHE A 206 3.81 -13.36 7.81
CA PHE A 206 4.85 -13.07 6.80
C PHE A 206 5.48 -14.38 6.34
N GLU A 207 5.98 -15.19 7.28
CA GLU A 207 6.67 -16.44 6.97
C GLU A 207 5.78 -17.44 6.22
N ARG A 208 4.55 -17.67 6.69
CA ARG A 208 3.61 -18.58 6.03
C ARG A 208 3.31 -18.13 4.60
N THR A 209 3.07 -16.83 4.41
CA THR A 209 2.78 -16.30 3.08
C THR A 209 4.00 -16.39 2.17
N LEU A 210 5.21 -16.10 2.67
CA LEU A 210 6.45 -16.25 1.89
C LEU A 210 6.65 -17.69 1.42
N LYS A 211 6.48 -18.67 2.33
CA LYS A 211 6.51 -20.11 2.00
C LYS A 211 5.42 -20.46 0.97
N GLY A 212 4.20 -19.95 1.14
CA GLY A 212 3.09 -20.16 0.22
C GLY A 212 3.30 -19.56 -1.17
N LEU A 213 3.99 -18.41 -1.28
CA LEU A 213 4.34 -17.81 -2.57
C LEU A 213 5.33 -18.67 -3.36
N VAL A 214 6.21 -19.41 -2.66
CA VAL A 214 7.18 -20.34 -3.28
C VAL A 214 6.50 -21.68 -3.61
N ASN A 215 5.97 -22.35 -2.59
CA ASN A 215 5.57 -23.76 -2.65
C ASN A 215 4.07 -23.99 -2.87
N GLY A 216 3.26 -22.93 -2.75
CA GLY A 216 1.81 -23.03 -2.65
C GLY A 216 1.33 -23.14 -1.20
N ASP A 217 0.11 -22.67 -0.97
CA ASP A 217 -0.65 -22.84 0.27
C ASP A 217 -2.14 -22.77 -0.11
N ALA A 218 -2.78 -23.94 -0.19
CA ALA A 218 -4.18 -24.08 -0.59
C ALA A 218 -5.13 -23.28 0.31
N SER A 219 -4.84 -23.19 1.61
CA SER A 219 -5.67 -22.46 2.57
C SER A 219 -5.54 -20.93 2.44
N LEU A 220 -4.47 -20.45 1.79
CA LEU A 220 -4.31 -19.06 1.39
C LEU A 220 -4.69 -18.80 -0.08
N GLY A 221 -5.13 -19.82 -0.81
CA GLY A 221 -5.39 -19.72 -2.26
C GLY A 221 -4.13 -19.42 -3.07
N LEU A 222 -2.96 -19.82 -2.58
CA LEU A 222 -1.68 -19.63 -3.26
C LEU A 222 -1.31 -20.88 -4.06
N PRO A 223 -1.15 -20.79 -5.39
CA PRO A 223 -0.74 -21.93 -6.21
C PRO A 223 0.79 -22.21 -6.13
N GLY A 224 1.55 -21.30 -5.53
CA GLY A 224 3.01 -21.27 -5.62
C GLY A 224 3.47 -20.75 -6.98
N THR A 225 4.77 -20.85 -7.25
CA THR A 225 5.34 -20.40 -8.53
C THR A 225 6.41 -21.35 -9.03
N LYS A 226 6.48 -21.51 -10.35
CA LYS A 226 7.56 -22.23 -11.06
C LYS A 226 8.42 -21.31 -11.92
N ASN A 227 8.14 -20.01 -11.91
CA ASN A 227 8.93 -19.04 -12.66
C ASN A 227 10.31 -18.88 -12.00
N PRO A 228 11.42 -19.19 -12.71
CA PRO A 228 12.75 -19.19 -12.11
C PRO A 228 13.21 -17.81 -11.64
N GLU A 229 12.82 -16.73 -12.34
CA GLU A 229 13.17 -15.36 -11.94
C GLU A 229 12.47 -14.96 -10.63
N ILE A 230 11.19 -15.33 -10.48
CA ILE A 230 10.43 -15.11 -9.24
C ILE A 230 11.03 -15.94 -8.10
N LEU A 231 11.33 -17.22 -8.34
CA LEU A 231 11.93 -18.11 -7.34
C LEU A 231 13.28 -17.57 -6.85
N ALA A 232 14.17 -17.17 -7.75
CA ALA A 232 15.46 -16.59 -7.40
C ALA A 232 15.29 -15.31 -6.55
N GLN A 233 14.33 -14.45 -6.90
CA GLN A 233 14.07 -13.23 -6.12
C GLN A 233 13.43 -13.53 -4.75
N LEU A 234 12.59 -14.56 -4.64
CA LEU A 234 12.03 -15.01 -3.35
C LEU A 234 13.09 -15.68 -2.47
N GLU A 235 14.09 -16.35 -3.04
CA GLU A 235 15.25 -16.86 -2.30
C GLU A 235 16.07 -15.72 -1.67
N VAL A 236 16.27 -14.62 -2.39
CA VAL A 236 16.90 -13.41 -1.83
C VAL A 236 16.07 -12.85 -0.66
N VAL A 237 14.74 -12.83 -0.79
CA VAL A 237 13.83 -12.42 0.29
C VAL A 237 13.93 -13.37 1.48
N GLN A 238 14.01 -14.69 1.24
CA GLN A 238 14.16 -15.71 2.27
C GLN A 238 15.44 -15.53 3.07
N LYS A 239 16.60 -15.31 2.42
CA LYS A 239 17.88 -15.08 3.12
C LYS A 239 17.81 -13.84 4.03
N LEU A 240 17.24 -12.75 3.53
CA LEU A 240 17.01 -11.54 4.34
C LEU A 240 16.03 -11.78 5.49
N TRP A 241 15.04 -12.66 5.30
CA TRP A 241 14.10 -13.04 6.34
C TRP A 241 14.76 -13.89 7.41
N ASP A 242 15.63 -14.84 7.04
CA ASP A 242 16.36 -15.69 7.96
C ASP A 242 17.25 -14.87 8.91
N ASP A 243 17.84 -13.78 8.40
CA ASP A 243 18.58 -12.81 9.22
C ASP A 243 17.67 -11.97 10.12
N TYR A 244 16.46 -11.63 9.65
CA TYR A 244 15.58 -10.69 10.35
C TYR A 244 14.74 -11.35 11.44
N LYS A 245 14.24 -12.55 11.18
CA LYS A 245 13.38 -13.31 12.10
C LYS A 245 13.94 -13.42 13.52
N PRO A 246 15.22 -13.79 13.76
CA PRO A 246 15.76 -13.87 15.11
C PRO A 246 15.83 -12.51 15.82
N VAL A 247 16.02 -11.41 15.09
CA VAL A 247 16.01 -10.04 15.65
C VAL A 247 14.62 -9.66 16.14
N LEU A 248 13.57 -10.10 15.43
CA LEU A 248 12.19 -9.86 15.84
C LEU A 248 11.77 -10.78 16.99
N ALA A 249 12.24 -12.03 16.98
CA ALA A 249 11.92 -13.03 18.00
C ALA A 249 12.53 -12.69 19.37
N SER A 250 13.69 -12.04 19.41
CA SER A 250 14.29 -11.59 20.67
C SER A 250 13.54 -10.42 21.31
N VAL A 251 12.71 -9.70 20.54
CA VAL A 251 12.03 -8.46 20.96
C VAL A 251 13.01 -7.50 21.63
N ASP A 252 14.23 -7.40 21.08
CA ASP A 252 15.29 -6.57 21.65
C ASP A 252 14.97 -5.08 21.46
N THR A 253 14.63 -4.42 22.57
CA THR A 253 14.29 -2.99 22.62
C THR A 253 15.50 -2.10 22.95
N SER A 254 16.72 -2.66 23.03
CA SER A 254 17.93 -1.87 23.16
C SER A 254 18.20 -1.03 21.91
N ASP A 255 18.96 0.06 22.04
CA ASP A 255 19.27 0.92 20.89
C ASP A 255 19.98 0.14 19.77
N ALA A 256 20.86 -0.81 20.13
CA ALA A 256 21.52 -1.70 19.18
C ALA A 256 20.53 -2.64 18.47
N GLY A 257 19.59 -3.23 19.21
CA GLY A 257 18.53 -4.09 18.67
C GLY A 257 17.62 -3.34 17.70
N LEU A 258 17.20 -2.13 18.07
CA LEU A 258 16.35 -1.27 17.24
C LEU A 258 17.08 -0.78 15.97
N ALA A 259 18.35 -0.37 16.09
CA ALA A 259 19.17 0.01 14.94
C ALA A 259 19.36 -1.18 13.98
N LYS A 260 19.62 -2.38 14.50
CA LYS A 260 19.71 -3.61 13.71
C LYS A 260 18.39 -3.91 13.00
N ALA A 261 17.27 -3.82 13.70
CA ALA A 261 15.95 -4.05 13.14
C ALA A 261 15.61 -3.04 12.02
N ALA A 262 15.93 -1.76 12.21
CA ALA A 262 15.74 -0.71 11.22
C ALA A 262 16.59 -0.95 9.96
N LYS A 263 17.88 -1.33 10.16
CA LYS A 263 18.83 -1.60 9.08
C LYS A 263 18.41 -2.78 8.20
N ILE A 264 17.98 -3.89 8.79
CA ILE A 264 17.58 -5.10 8.03
C ILE A 264 16.22 -4.91 7.34
N ASN A 265 15.32 -4.12 7.93
CA ASN A 265 13.99 -3.88 7.39
C ASN A 265 14.00 -3.28 5.97
N ILE A 266 14.94 -2.37 5.66
CA ILE A 266 14.97 -1.66 4.37
C ILE A 266 15.32 -2.60 3.20
N PRO A 267 16.42 -3.39 3.23
CA PRO A 267 16.70 -4.39 2.20
C PRO A 267 15.56 -5.39 2.01
N LEU A 268 14.91 -5.85 3.08
CA LEU A 268 13.79 -6.78 2.99
C LEU A 268 12.58 -6.15 2.28
N LEU A 269 12.22 -4.90 2.61
CA LEU A 269 11.19 -4.15 1.88
C LEU A 269 11.53 -4.00 0.40
N VAL A 270 12.77 -3.62 0.08
CA VAL A 270 13.21 -3.38 -1.31
C VAL A 270 13.11 -4.67 -2.13
N ASN A 271 13.64 -5.79 -1.63
CA ASN A 271 13.63 -7.06 -2.35
C ASN A 271 12.23 -7.67 -2.42
N MET A 272 11.41 -7.50 -1.39
CA MET A 272 9.99 -7.89 -1.48
C MET A 272 9.26 -7.06 -2.55
N ASN A 273 9.58 -5.77 -2.69
CA ASN A 273 9.03 -4.95 -3.76
C ASN A 273 9.49 -5.37 -5.16
N LYS A 274 10.73 -5.87 -5.31
CA LYS A 274 11.18 -6.50 -6.56
C LYS A 274 10.37 -7.75 -6.87
N ALA A 275 10.17 -8.64 -5.90
CA ALA A 275 9.36 -9.85 -6.07
C ALA A 275 7.92 -9.52 -6.53
N VAL A 276 7.28 -8.52 -5.91
CA VAL A 276 5.94 -8.07 -6.33
C VAL A 276 5.92 -7.61 -7.79
N LYS A 277 6.91 -6.82 -8.23
CA LYS A 277 7.00 -6.38 -9.63
C LYS A 277 7.19 -7.56 -10.60
N LEU A 278 7.89 -8.61 -10.19
CA LEU A 278 8.03 -9.82 -11.02
C LEU A 278 6.71 -10.58 -11.13
N PHE A 279 5.97 -10.72 -10.03
CA PHE A 279 4.60 -11.27 -10.07
C PHE A 279 3.69 -10.44 -10.97
N GLU A 280 3.73 -9.11 -10.86
CA GLU A 280 2.95 -8.20 -11.73
C GLU A 280 3.29 -8.37 -13.22
N LYS A 281 4.58 -8.52 -13.56
CA LYS A 281 5.03 -8.75 -14.95
C LYS A 281 4.69 -10.13 -15.49
N SER A 282 4.51 -11.13 -14.62
CA SER A 282 4.18 -12.49 -15.05
C SER A 282 2.73 -12.64 -15.55
N ILE A 283 1.91 -11.62 -15.32
CA ILE A 283 0.57 -11.49 -15.87
C ILE A 283 0.68 -11.16 -17.37
N LYS A 284 0.34 -12.11 -18.23
CA LYS A 284 0.12 -11.89 -19.66
C LYS A 284 -1.37 -11.82 -19.96
#